data_AF-A0A2W4JWA4-F1
#
_entry.id   AF-A0A2W4JWA4-F1
#
_cell.length_a   1.000
_cell.length_b   1.000
_cell.length_c   1.000
_cell.angle_alpha   90.00
_cell.angle_beta   90.00
_cell.angle_gamma   90.00
#
_symmetry.space_group_name_H-M   'P 1'
#
loop_
_entity.id
_entity.type
_entity.pdbx_description
1 polymer ?
#
loop_
_entity_poly.entity_id
_entity_poly.type
_entity_poly.pdbx_seq_one_letter_code
_entity_poly.pdbx_strand_id
1 'polypeptide(L)'
;MSSPSDTRIKTNFLENQAKEVSDKKMSKGPLIAFGIVFLAGISFAGFKVTEFLMNYETIAMMKNIELILDSPTTKDGQATVDIVVRNNNPFPVQNFEIAYTIDGANGGSVSKGVAKIENLVPAADERKFATVSLGAMKGEPGKMHVDLTGAKISEKSKLPGDVQQRITDALFLKEQDSLAAFQQLDKELPNNPVILNGLALTYEECSQKDKAKETYEKSIATIQASGVKGGPDAAEAATPAGEGSSAAAVGGADNHNSTLENAHYHLGLLLLSTDKKKAQAEFEAAAQLDPNDPAVKAELEKLK
;
A
#
# COMPACT_ATOMS: atom_id res chain seq x y z
N MET A 1 -27.96 102.53 9.23
CA MET A 1 -26.98 101.45 9.49
C MET A 1 -27.72 100.33 10.18
N SER A 2 -27.63 99.11 9.67
CA SER A 2 -28.34 97.94 10.22
C SER A 2 -27.35 96.79 10.31
N SER A 3 -27.22 96.17 11.49
CA SER A 3 -26.29 95.05 11.70
C SER A 3 -26.78 93.78 10.99
N PRO A 4 -25.90 92.99 10.35
CA PRO A 4 -26.29 91.73 9.74
C PRO A 4 -26.62 90.67 10.81
N SER A 5 -27.65 89.85 10.57
CA SER A 5 -28.07 88.78 11.47
C SER A 5 -27.26 87.49 11.27
N ASP A 6 -26.49 87.10 12.30
CA ASP A 6 -25.68 85.87 12.33
C ASP A 6 -26.56 84.61 12.18
N THR A 7 -26.66 84.10 10.95
CA THR A 7 -27.60 83.04 10.57
C THR A 7 -26.89 81.69 10.52
N ARG A 8 -26.70 81.08 11.70
CA ARG A 8 -25.96 79.81 11.84
C ARG A 8 -26.80 78.62 11.39
N ILE A 9 -26.40 77.99 10.28
CA ILE A 9 -26.98 76.74 9.79
C ILE A 9 -26.59 75.60 10.75
N LYS A 10 -27.57 74.98 11.41
CA LYS A 10 -27.37 73.76 12.21
C LYS A 10 -27.50 72.52 11.31
N THR A 11 -26.39 71.87 10.99
CA THR A 11 -26.36 70.58 10.30
C THR A 11 -26.55 69.42 11.28
N ASN A 12 -27.79 68.95 11.47
CA ASN A 12 -28.12 67.78 12.28
C ASN A 12 -27.69 66.47 11.60
N PHE A 13 -26.37 66.25 11.51
CA PHE A 13 -25.75 65.09 10.84
C PHE A 13 -26.21 63.74 11.43
N LEU A 14 -26.39 63.68 12.76
CA LEU A 14 -26.87 62.48 13.48
C LEU A 14 -28.34 62.14 13.17
N GLU A 15 -29.19 63.14 12.94
CA GLU A 15 -30.63 62.95 12.71
C GLU A 15 -30.91 62.35 11.31
N ASN A 16 -30.08 62.70 10.33
CA ASN A 16 -30.13 62.10 8.99
C ASN A 16 -29.60 60.65 8.99
N GLN A 17 -28.53 60.33 9.75
CA GLN A 17 -28.05 58.95 9.86
C GLN A 17 -29.09 58.02 10.51
N ALA A 18 -29.83 58.49 11.52
CA ALA A 18 -30.91 57.72 12.13
C ALA A 18 -32.02 57.36 11.13
N LYS A 19 -32.25 58.20 10.11
CA LYS A 19 -33.37 58.08 9.16
C LYS A 19 -33.09 57.12 7.99
N GLU A 20 -31.84 56.95 7.58
CA GLU A 20 -31.48 55.95 6.55
C GLU A 20 -31.53 54.50 7.07
N VAL A 21 -31.44 54.29 8.38
CA VAL A 21 -31.51 52.95 8.99
C VAL A 21 -32.95 52.43 9.05
N SER A 22 -33.94 53.31 9.21
CA SER A 22 -35.35 52.90 9.39
C SER A 22 -36.10 52.49 8.12
N ASP A 23 -35.66 52.94 6.93
CA ASP A 23 -36.44 52.78 5.68
C ASP A 23 -35.94 51.66 4.75
N LYS A 24 -34.88 50.93 5.15
CA LYS A 24 -34.41 49.76 4.40
C LYS A 24 -35.33 48.56 4.60
N LYS A 25 -36.34 48.45 3.73
CA LYS A 25 -36.81 47.16 3.20
C LYS A 25 -35.66 46.44 2.50
N MET A 26 -34.72 45.91 3.29
CA MET A 26 -33.71 44.98 2.80
C MET A 26 -34.47 43.76 2.29
N SER A 27 -34.47 43.55 0.97
CA SER A 27 -35.23 42.46 0.37
C SER A 27 -34.75 41.13 0.93
N LYS A 28 -35.63 40.12 1.07
CA LYS A 28 -35.24 38.85 1.69
C LYS A 28 -34.21 38.05 0.86
N GLY A 29 -34.01 38.43 -0.40
CA GLY A 29 -33.12 37.76 -1.36
C GLY A 29 -31.67 37.60 -0.89
N PRO A 30 -30.92 38.68 -0.61
CA PRO A 30 -29.52 38.57 -0.19
C PRO A 30 -29.32 37.78 1.10
N LEU A 31 -30.23 37.93 2.08
CA LEU A 31 -30.18 37.18 3.34
C LEU A 31 -30.40 35.67 3.12
N ILE A 32 -31.33 35.29 2.23
CA ILE A 32 -31.52 33.89 1.82
C ILE A 32 -30.30 33.37 1.05
N ALA A 33 -29.72 34.17 0.16
CA ALA A 33 -28.51 33.79 -0.60
C ALA A 33 -27.31 33.55 0.33
N PHE A 34 -27.06 34.43 1.31
CA PHE A 34 -26.03 34.21 2.34
C PHE A 34 -26.31 32.95 3.18
N GLY A 35 -27.56 32.70 3.55
CA GLY A 35 -27.95 31.47 4.24
C GLY A 35 -27.64 30.20 3.44
N ILE A 36 -27.95 30.20 2.13
CA ILE A 36 -27.65 29.07 1.23
C ILE A 36 -26.14 28.86 1.08
N VAL A 37 -25.36 29.92 0.88
CA VAL A 37 -23.89 29.82 0.75
C VAL A 37 -23.25 29.32 2.06
N PHE A 38 -23.73 29.80 3.22
CA PHE A 38 -23.25 29.36 4.53
C PHE A 38 -23.56 27.89 4.81
N LEU A 39 -24.79 27.44 4.52
CA LEU A 39 -25.18 26.04 4.63
C LEU A 39 -24.38 25.15 3.67
N ALA A 40 -24.20 25.55 2.42
CA ALA A 40 -23.37 24.82 1.45
C ALA A 40 -21.91 24.71 1.90
N GLY A 41 -21.36 25.77 2.51
CA GLY A 41 -20.02 25.76 3.10
C GLY A 41 -19.90 24.76 4.27
N ILE A 42 -20.89 24.70 5.16
CA ILE A 42 -20.94 23.72 6.25
C ILE A 42 -21.06 22.28 5.69
N SER A 43 -21.93 22.05 4.71
CA SER A 43 -22.07 20.73 4.07
C SER A 43 -20.78 20.29 3.37
N PHE A 44 -20.07 21.19 2.68
CA PHE A 44 -18.79 20.89 2.04
C PHE A 44 -17.68 20.61 3.08
N ALA A 45 -17.63 21.37 4.17
CA ALA A 45 -16.69 21.12 5.26
C ALA A 45 -16.96 19.76 5.93
N GLY A 46 -18.23 19.42 6.19
CA GLY A 46 -18.63 18.11 6.70
C GLY A 46 -18.21 16.97 5.78
N PHE A 47 -18.52 17.09 4.48
CA PHE A 47 -18.10 16.12 3.45
C PHE A 47 -16.59 15.91 3.43
N LYS A 48 -15.79 16.99 3.48
CA LYS A 48 -14.32 16.90 3.50
C LYS A 48 -13.77 16.28 4.78
N VAL A 49 -14.42 16.47 5.93
CA VAL A 49 -14.08 15.75 7.17
C VAL A 49 -14.42 14.26 7.04
N THR A 50 -15.55 13.89 6.43
CA THR A 50 -15.90 12.48 6.19
C THR A 50 -14.93 11.81 5.23
N GLU A 51 -14.57 12.44 4.10
CA GLU A 51 -13.51 11.93 3.20
C GLU A 51 -12.17 11.79 3.92
N PHE A 52 -11.76 12.76 4.74
CA PHE A 52 -10.51 12.68 5.49
C PHE A 52 -10.51 11.53 6.49
N LEU A 53 -11.61 11.30 7.21
CA LEU A 53 -11.73 10.20 8.17
C LEU A 53 -11.74 8.83 7.49
N MET A 54 -12.48 8.66 6.39
CA MET A 54 -12.49 7.41 5.61
C MET A 54 -11.13 7.09 4.97
N ASN A 55 -10.36 8.11 4.60
CA ASN A 55 -9.00 7.94 4.05
C ASN A 55 -7.88 8.07 5.10
N TYR A 56 -8.19 8.25 6.39
CA TYR A 56 -7.18 8.56 7.41
C TYR A 56 -6.15 7.43 7.55
N GLU A 57 -6.62 6.18 7.56
CA GLU A 57 -5.72 5.01 7.56
C GLU A 57 -4.82 5.03 6.33
N THR A 58 -5.39 5.15 5.13
CA THR A 58 -4.64 5.18 3.85
C THR A 58 -3.58 6.28 3.85
N ILE A 59 -3.92 7.48 4.33
CA ILE A 59 -2.99 8.61 4.45
C ILE A 59 -1.90 8.35 5.51
N ALA A 60 -2.20 7.63 6.58
CA ALA A 60 -1.21 7.23 7.58
C ALA A 60 -0.25 6.16 7.02
N MET A 61 -0.76 5.17 6.29
CA MET A 61 0.06 4.10 5.72
C MET A 61 0.91 4.56 4.53
N MET A 62 0.42 5.46 3.68
CA MET A 62 1.21 6.03 2.58
C MET A 62 2.44 6.82 3.07
N LYS A 63 2.44 7.34 4.31
CA LYS A 63 3.62 7.98 4.93
C LYS A 63 4.70 7.00 5.35
N ASN A 64 4.37 5.71 5.48
CA ASN A 64 5.32 4.65 5.77
C ASN A 64 5.84 3.97 4.49
N ILE A 65 5.34 4.36 3.31
CA ILE A 65 5.86 3.90 2.02
C ILE A 65 6.90 4.90 1.54
N GLU A 66 8.13 4.44 1.38
CA GLU A 66 9.24 5.22 0.85
C GLU A 66 9.43 4.89 -0.65
N LEU A 67 9.52 5.93 -1.48
CA LEU A 67 9.79 5.81 -2.92
C LEU A 67 11.20 6.33 -3.22
N ILE A 68 12.08 5.46 -3.69
CA ILE A 68 13.42 5.80 -4.16
C ILE A 68 13.42 5.63 -5.67
N LEU A 69 13.73 6.69 -6.43
CA LEU A 69 13.70 6.67 -7.89
C LEU A 69 15.09 6.95 -8.47
N ASP A 70 15.46 6.16 -9.48
CA ASP A 70 16.55 6.48 -10.38
C ASP A 70 16.18 7.70 -11.28
N SER A 71 17.14 8.28 -11.98
CA SER A 71 16.84 9.37 -12.93
C SER A 71 16.00 8.86 -14.11
N PRO A 72 14.90 9.53 -14.51
CA PRO A 72 14.09 9.09 -15.62
C PRO A 72 14.88 9.10 -16.93
N THR A 73 14.77 8.00 -17.67
CA THR A 73 15.38 7.78 -18.99
C THR A 73 14.33 7.94 -20.09
N THR A 74 14.74 8.02 -21.35
CA THR A 74 13.82 8.01 -22.49
C THR A 74 14.02 6.76 -23.34
N LYS A 75 12.95 6.02 -23.58
CA LYS A 75 12.92 4.82 -24.41
C LYS A 75 11.71 4.89 -25.34
N ASP A 76 11.94 4.76 -26.65
CA ASP A 76 10.89 4.77 -27.68
C ASP A 76 9.91 5.97 -27.62
N GLY A 77 10.43 7.14 -27.20
CA GLY A 77 9.65 8.38 -27.01
C GLY A 77 8.82 8.46 -25.72
N GLN A 78 8.84 7.41 -24.90
CA GLN A 78 8.30 7.40 -23.55
C GLN A 78 9.40 7.68 -22.52
N ALA A 79 9.03 8.31 -21.41
CA ALA A 79 9.88 8.37 -20.23
C ALA A 79 9.72 7.08 -19.41
N THR A 80 10.82 6.53 -18.91
CA THR A 80 10.87 5.29 -18.12
C THR A 80 11.78 5.46 -16.92
N VAL A 81 11.38 4.94 -15.76
CA VAL A 81 12.13 5.08 -14.51
C VAL A 81 12.19 3.76 -13.75
N ASP A 82 13.30 3.54 -13.06
CA ASP A 82 13.45 2.46 -12.10
C ASP A 82 13.07 2.97 -10.71
N ILE A 83 12.20 2.25 -10.00
CA ILE A 83 11.63 2.66 -8.71
C ILE A 83 11.85 1.54 -7.69
N VAL A 84 12.47 1.85 -6.54
CA VAL A 84 12.41 1.00 -5.35
C VAL A 84 11.30 1.53 -4.44
N VAL A 85 10.37 0.65 -4.08
CA VAL A 85 9.29 0.93 -3.13
C VAL A 85 9.57 0.14 -1.86
N ARG A 86 9.80 0.83 -0.75
CA ARG A 86 9.99 0.22 0.58
C ARG A 86 8.74 0.43 1.41
N ASN A 87 8.13 -0.64 1.89
CA ASN A 87 6.88 -0.61 2.64
C ASN A 87 7.12 -0.82 4.13
N ASN A 88 7.25 0.26 4.90
CA ASN A 88 7.46 0.19 6.35
C ASN A 88 6.13 -0.01 7.14
N ASN A 89 5.04 -0.46 6.48
CA ASN A 89 3.79 -0.84 7.14
C ASN A 89 3.82 -2.31 7.62
N PRO A 90 3.05 -2.66 8.66
CA PRO A 90 2.84 -4.05 9.08
C PRO A 90 1.87 -4.85 8.18
N PHE A 91 1.43 -4.26 7.06
CA PHE A 91 0.53 -4.90 6.08
C PHE A 91 1.11 -4.75 4.67
N PRO A 92 0.93 -5.73 3.77
CA PRO A 92 1.28 -5.59 2.36
C PRO A 92 0.47 -4.49 1.67
N VAL A 93 1.07 -3.85 0.68
CA VAL A 93 0.46 -2.79 -0.12
C VAL A 93 0.70 -3.02 -1.61
N GLN A 94 -0.24 -2.62 -2.45
CA GLN A 94 -0.26 -2.92 -3.88
C GLN A 94 -0.94 -1.81 -4.69
N ASN A 95 -0.87 -1.89 -6.02
CA ASN A 95 -1.58 -1.00 -6.94
C ASN A 95 -1.27 0.48 -6.64
N PHE A 96 0.03 0.82 -6.66
CA PHE A 96 0.52 2.16 -6.37
C PHE A 96 0.15 3.11 -7.51
N GLU A 97 -0.40 4.28 -7.17
CA GLU A 97 -0.66 5.37 -8.09
C GLU A 97 0.29 6.53 -7.76
N ILE A 98 1.30 6.71 -8.59
CA ILE A 98 2.35 7.70 -8.42
C ILE A 98 2.10 8.86 -9.37
N ALA A 99 1.69 10.01 -8.84
CA ALA A 99 1.65 11.24 -9.62
C ALA A 99 3.07 11.76 -9.84
N TYR A 100 3.37 12.19 -11.07
CA TYR A 100 4.69 12.70 -11.42
C TYR A 100 4.59 13.98 -12.26
N THR A 101 5.62 14.81 -12.16
CA THR A 101 5.89 15.93 -13.08
C THR A 101 7.38 15.89 -13.41
N ILE A 102 7.74 15.92 -14.70
CA ILE A 102 9.13 15.95 -15.16
C ILE A 102 9.37 17.27 -15.87
N ASP A 103 10.35 18.03 -15.40
CA ASP A 103 10.77 19.31 -15.95
C ASP A 103 11.99 19.13 -16.86
N GLY A 104 11.98 19.80 -18.01
CA GLY A 104 13.12 19.83 -18.92
C GLY A 104 14.25 20.74 -18.43
N ALA A 105 15.36 20.79 -19.17
CA ALA A 105 16.54 21.60 -18.82
C ALA A 105 16.26 23.12 -18.70
N ASN A 106 15.13 23.61 -19.22
CA ASN A 106 14.68 25.00 -19.09
C ASN A 106 13.78 25.27 -17.86
N GLY A 107 13.51 24.25 -17.02
CA GLY A 107 12.61 24.36 -15.87
C GLY A 107 11.11 24.38 -16.22
N GLY A 108 10.73 24.05 -17.46
CA GLY A 108 9.34 23.84 -17.86
C GLY A 108 8.98 22.36 -17.91
N SER A 109 7.80 22.00 -17.41
CA SER A 109 7.28 20.62 -17.45
C SER A 109 7.21 20.06 -18.88
N VAL A 110 7.92 18.96 -19.12
CA VAL A 110 7.96 18.21 -20.40
C VAL A 110 7.08 16.94 -20.38
N SER A 111 6.72 16.44 -19.20
CA SER A 111 5.71 15.39 -19.01
C SER A 111 5.06 15.49 -17.62
N LYS A 112 3.79 15.10 -17.51
CA LYS A 112 3.04 15.04 -16.25
C LYS A 112 1.91 14.01 -16.37
N GLY A 113 1.70 13.21 -15.32
CA GLY A 113 0.65 12.20 -15.30
C GLY A 113 0.59 11.43 -13.97
N VAL A 114 -0.02 10.24 -14.03
CA VAL A 114 -0.03 9.25 -12.95
C VAL A 114 0.45 7.94 -13.54
N ALA A 115 1.50 7.35 -12.95
CA ALA A 115 1.97 6.02 -13.26
C ALA A 115 1.31 5.02 -12.31
N LYS A 116 0.96 3.83 -12.81
CA LYS A 116 0.42 2.73 -12.01
C LYS A 116 1.44 1.61 -11.89
N ILE A 117 1.60 1.07 -10.69
CA ILE A 117 2.42 -0.13 -10.43
C ILE A 117 1.48 -1.20 -9.87
N GLU A 118 1.02 -2.09 -10.76
CA GLU A 118 0.11 -3.20 -10.46
C GLU A 118 0.91 -4.42 -9.94
N ASN A 119 1.56 -4.23 -8.79
CA ASN A 119 2.28 -5.28 -8.03
C ASN A 119 2.07 -5.07 -6.52
N LEU A 120 2.41 -6.09 -5.74
CA LEU A 120 2.49 -6.06 -4.27
C LEU A 120 3.91 -5.67 -3.80
N VAL A 121 3.97 -5.05 -2.63
CA VAL A 121 5.14 -5.01 -1.74
C VAL A 121 4.69 -5.54 -0.37
N PRO A 122 5.24 -6.66 0.11
CA PRO A 122 4.98 -7.20 1.44
C PRO A 122 5.22 -6.21 2.60
N ALA A 123 4.77 -6.57 3.80
CA ALA A 123 5.03 -5.77 5.01
C ALA A 123 6.53 -5.79 5.35
N ALA A 124 7.08 -4.63 5.73
CA ALA A 124 8.50 -4.43 6.06
C ALA A 124 9.51 -4.81 4.95
N ASP A 125 9.07 -4.91 3.69
CA ASP A 125 9.86 -5.33 2.53
C ASP A 125 10.13 -4.18 1.54
N GLU A 126 11.07 -4.36 0.61
CA GLU A 126 11.31 -3.45 -0.52
C GLU A 126 11.38 -4.16 -1.88
N ARG A 127 10.77 -3.56 -2.91
CA ARG A 127 10.76 -4.10 -4.28
C ARG A 127 11.25 -3.08 -5.29
N LYS A 128 12.15 -3.51 -6.19
CA LYS A 128 12.57 -2.71 -7.35
C LYS A 128 11.71 -3.05 -8.58
N PHE A 129 10.95 -2.06 -9.04
CA PHE A 129 10.22 -2.07 -10.30
C PHE A 129 11.06 -1.38 -11.37
N ALA A 130 11.57 -2.15 -12.34
CA ALA A 130 12.40 -1.61 -13.41
C ALA A 130 11.54 -1.11 -14.59
N THR A 131 11.98 -0.03 -15.25
CA THR A 131 11.40 0.51 -16.49
C THR A 131 9.90 0.84 -16.40
N VAL A 132 9.45 1.39 -15.26
CA VAL A 132 8.08 1.89 -15.07
C VAL A 132 7.82 3.05 -16.05
N SER A 133 6.76 2.97 -16.86
CA SER A 133 6.44 4.00 -17.85
C SER A 133 5.81 5.25 -17.22
N LEU A 134 6.33 6.40 -17.60
CA LEU A 134 5.87 7.75 -17.27
C LEU A 134 5.27 8.47 -18.50
N GLY A 135 4.74 7.68 -19.44
CA GLY A 135 4.07 8.16 -20.64
C GLY A 135 5.00 8.85 -21.65
N ALA A 136 4.40 9.46 -22.67
CA ALA A 136 5.14 10.14 -23.74
C ALA A 136 5.81 11.44 -23.25
N MET A 137 7.02 11.71 -23.76
CA MET A 137 7.82 12.90 -23.41
C MET A 137 8.20 13.72 -24.65
N LYS A 138 8.41 15.03 -24.48
CA LYS A 138 8.93 15.92 -25.54
C LYS A 138 10.18 16.65 -25.07
N GLY A 139 11.34 16.23 -25.57
CA GLY A 139 12.65 16.74 -25.16
C GLY A 139 13.34 15.80 -24.17
N GLU A 140 14.48 16.24 -23.63
CA GLU A 140 15.25 15.47 -22.65
C GLU A 140 14.69 15.65 -21.22
N PRO A 141 14.65 14.59 -20.40
CA PRO A 141 14.26 14.69 -19.00
C PRO A 141 15.30 15.47 -18.18
N GLY A 142 14.83 16.37 -17.33
CA GLY A 142 15.63 17.06 -16.32
C GLY A 142 15.29 16.57 -14.91
N LYS A 143 14.60 17.41 -14.14
CA LYS A 143 14.19 17.07 -12.76
C LYS A 143 12.86 16.34 -12.76
N MET A 144 12.68 15.43 -11.81
CA MET A 144 11.41 14.72 -11.59
C MET A 144 10.89 14.99 -10.19
N HIS A 145 9.62 15.37 -10.11
CA HIS A 145 8.84 15.52 -8.88
C HIS A 145 7.80 14.40 -8.82
N VAL A 146 7.61 13.83 -7.62
CA VAL A 146 6.93 12.55 -7.40
C VAL A 146 6.12 12.61 -6.12
N ASP A 147 4.84 12.26 -6.21
CA ASP A 147 3.92 12.16 -5.08
C ASP A 147 3.24 10.78 -5.10
N LEU A 148 3.27 10.05 -3.99
CA LEU A 148 2.46 8.84 -3.83
C LEU A 148 1.00 9.26 -3.59
N THR A 149 0.19 9.21 -4.64
CA THR A 149 -1.22 9.65 -4.63
C THR A 149 -2.22 8.55 -4.29
N GLY A 150 -1.82 7.28 -4.39
CA GLY A 150 -2.63 6.15 -3.95
C GLY A 150 -1.80 4.89 -3.75
N ALA A 151 -2.27 4.03 -2.84
CA ALA A 151 -1.88 2.63 -2.73
C ALA A 151 -3.10 1.86 -2.18
N LYS A 152 -3.45 0.72 -2.77
CA LYS A 152 -4.43 -0.21 -2.17
C LYS A 152 -3.66 -1.07 -1.17
N ILE A 153 -4.10 -1.14 0.08
CA ILE A 153 -3.67 -2.23 0.96
C ILE A 153 -4.07 -3.56 0.28
N SER A 154 -3.34 -4.66 0.48
CA SER A 154 -4.04 -5.96 0.47
C SER A 154 -5.12 -5.92 1.55
N GLU A 155 -6.10 -6.82 1.52
CA GLU A 155 -7.06 -6.82 2.63
C GLU A 155 -6.21 -7.12 3.90
N LYS A 156 -6.23 -6.24 4.93
CA LYS A 156 -5.18 -6.05 5.98
C LYS A 156 -4.46 -7.30 6.57
N SER A 157 -5.08 -8.01 7.53
CA SER A 157 -4.58 -9.30 8.08
C SER A 157 -5.72 -10.27 8.53
N LYS A 158 -5.68 -11.56 8.14
CA LYS A 158 -6.86 -12.47 8.00
C LYS A 158 -7.60 -12.83 9.29
N LEU A 159 -6.83 -12.97 10.35
CA LEU A 159 -7.15 -13.82 11.49
C LEU A 159 -7.71 -12.94 12.61
N PRO A 160 -8.31 -13.49 13.68
CA PRO A 160 -8.54 -12.73 14.92
C PRO A 160 -7.25 -12.00 15.33
N GLY A 161 -7.36 -10.73 15.77
CA GLY A 161 -6.18 -9.87 15.95
C GLY A 161 -5.14 -10.44 16.93
N ASP A 162 -5.58 -11.23 17.90
CA ASP A 162 -4.73 -12.01 18.82
C ASP A 162 -3.96 -13.13 18.11
N VAL A 163 -4.56 -13.80 17.12
CA VAL A 163 -3.87 -14.82 16.29
C VAL A 163 -2.83 -14.15 15.38
N GLN A 164 -3.14 -12.98 14.82
CA GLN A 164 -2.17 -12.19 14.05
C GLN A 164 -0.96 -11.84 14.92
N GLN A 165 -1.22 -11.29 16.12
CA GLN A 165 -0.17 -10.95 17.08
C GLN A 165 0.64 -12.19 17.49
N ARG A 166 -0.01 -13.34 17.72
CA ARG A 166 0.68 -14.58 18.10
C ARG A 166 1.54 -15.17 16.97
N ILE A 167 1.18 -15.00 15.70
CA ILE A 167 2.05 -15.33 14.56
C ILE A 167 3.27 -14.40 14.53
N THR A 168 3.05 -13.09 14.71
CA THR A 168 4.12 -12.10 14.81
C THR A 168 5.05 -12.38 16.00
N ASP A 169 4.51 -12.71 17.17
CA ASP A 169 5.29 -13.05 18.36
C ASP A 169 6.09 -14.34 18.13
N ALA A 170 5.50 -15.37 17.52
CA ALA A 170 6.16 -16.63 17.19
C ALA A 170 7.37 -16.44 16.25
N LEU A 171 7.37 -15.42 15.40
CA LEU A 171 8.49 -15.08 14.52
C LEU A 171 9.67 -14.40 15.23
N PHE A 172 9.44 -13.79 16.39
CA PHE A 172 10.50 -13.17 17.21
C PHE A 172 10.98 -14.08 18.36
N LEU A 173 10.31 -15.21 18.58
CA LEU A 173 10.82 -16.31 19.39
C LEU A 173 11.94 -17.06 18.65
N LYS A 174 12.75 -17.83 19.37
CA LYS A 174 13.88 -18.60 18.81
C LYS A 174 13.60 -20.09 18.79
N GLU A 175 13.98 -20.75 17.71
CA GLU A 175 14.11 -22.21 17.61
C GLU A 175 12.90 -22.95 18.23
N GLN A 176 13.09 -23.63 19.37
CA GLN A 176 12.07 -24.45 20.04
C GLN A 176 10.89 -23.63 20.59
N ASP A 177 11.08 -22.38 20.99
CA ASP A 177 10.01 -21.52 21.51
C ASP A 177 9.08 -21.09 20.36
N SER A 178 9.67 -20.72 19.21
CA SER A 178 8.93 -20.45 17.97
C SER A 178 8.19 -21.71 17.51
N LEU A 179 8.86 -22.87 17.55
CA LEU A 179 8.29 -24.14 17.14
C LEU A 179 7.09 -24.54 18.00
N ALA A 180 7.19 -24.35 19.32
CA ALA A 180 6.08 -24.60 20.24
C ALA A 180 4.89 -23.65 19.98
N ALA A 181 5.15 -22.38 19.65
CA ALA A 181 4.12 -21.42 19.29
C ALA A 181 3.41 -21.78 17.98
N PHE A 182 4.15 -22.08 16.90
CA PHE A 182 3.56 -22.51 15.63
C PHE A 182 2.83 -23.87 15.72
N GLN A 183 3.35 -24.83 16.49
CA GLN A 183 2.65 -26.08 16.78
C GLN A 183 1.37 -25.87 17.61
N GLN A 184 1.28 -24.79 18.41
CA GLN A 184 0.04 -24.45 19.10
C GLN A 184 -0.97 -23.77 18.15
N LEU A 185 -0.47 -22.94 17.23
CA LEU A 185 -1.29 -22.31 16.19
C LEU A 185 -1.90 -23.33 15.21
N ASP A 186 -1.17 -24.36 14.73
CA ASP A 186 -1.75 -25.40 13.84
C ASP A 186 -2.75 -26.33 14.56
N LYS A 187 -2.73 -26.41 15.90
CA LYS A 187 -3.79 -27.13 16.66
C LYS A 187 -5.10 -26.33 16.72
N GLU A 188 -5.00 -25.00 16.75
CA GLU A 188 -6.15 -24.10 16.86
C GLU A 188 -6.75 -23.76 15.49
N LEU A 189 -5.91 -23.62 14.47
CA LEU A 189 -6.28 -23.31 13.09
C LEU A 189 -5.59 -24.31 12.13
N PRO A 190 -5.95 -25.61 12.20
CA PRO A 190 -5.32 -26.65 11.40
C PRO A 190 -5.52 -26.43 9.91
N ASN A 191 -4.43 -26.63 9.16
CA ASN A 191 -4.39 -26.41 7.71
C ASN A 191 -4.61 -24.93 7.32
N ASN A 192 -4.16 -23.97 8.13
CA ASN A 192 -3.97 -22.60 7.67
C ASN A 192 -2.59 -22.46 7.00
N PRO A 193 -2.48 -22.06 5.72
CA PRO A 193 -1.19 -22.06 5.02
C PRO A 193 -0.12 -21.12 5.61
N VAL A 194 -0.52 -19.99 6.19
CA VAL A 194 0.41 -19.04 6.83
C VAL A 194 1.06 -19.69 8.06
N ILE A 195 0.24 -20.37 8.88
CA ILE A 195 0.69 -21.12 10.06
C ILE A 195 1.52 -22.34 9.66
N LEU A 196 1.12 -23.07 8.61
CA LEU A 196 1.91 -24.20 8.08
C LEU A 196 3.27 -23.75 7.56
N ASN A 197 3.34 -22.63 6.83
CA ASN A 197 4.60 -22.14 6.29
C ASN A 197 5.56 -21.70 7.40
N GLY A 198 5.07 -21.02 8.45
CA GLY A 198 5.86 -20.72 9.64
C GLY A 198 6.34 -21.98 10.36
N LEU A 199 5.45 -22.95 10.58
CA LEU A 199 5.80 -24.24 11.18
C LEU A 199 6.86 -24.99 10.36
N ALA A 200 6.81 -24.92 9.02
CA ALA A 200 7.80 -25.52 8.13
C ALA A 200 9.18 -24.83 8.24
N LEU A 201 9.21 -23.49 8.23
CA LEU A 201 10.43 -22.70 8.44
C LEU A 201 11.06 -22.98 9.81
N THR A 202 10.29 -22.98 10.89
CA THR A 202 10.85 -23.28 12.22
C THR A 202 11.30 -24.74 12.35
N TYR A 203 10.67 -25.69 11.64
CA TYR A 203 11.23 -27.04 11.52
C TYR A 203 12.58 -27.04 10.79
N GLU A 204 12.76 -26.21 9.76
CA GLU A 204 14.02 -26.06 9.02
C GLU A 204 15.13 -25.44 9.89
N GLU A 205 14.84 -24.35 10.61
CA GLU A 205 15.74 -23.76 11.62
C GLU A 205 16.14 -24.78 12.68
N CYS A 206 15.17 -25.52 13.22
CA CYS A 206 15.40 -26.60 14.17
C CYS A 206 16.02 -27.87 13.54
N SER A 207 16.52 -27.80 12.29
CA SER A 207 17.17 -28.88 11.54
C SER A 207 16.31 -30.15 11.32
N GLN A 208 15.00 -30.08 11.54
CA GLN A 208 14.03 -31.15 11.33
C GLN A 208 13.55 -31.21 9.87
N LYS A 209 14.49 -31.33 8.94
CA LYS A 209 14.28 -31.17 7.48
C LYS A 209 13.15 -32.00 6.89
N ASP A 210 12.98 -33.25 7.34
CA ASP A 210 11.91 -34.13 6.86
C ASP A 210 10.51 -33.58 7.20
N LYS A 211 10.36 -32.99 8.41
CA LYS A 211 9.10 -32.36 8.84
C LYS A 211 8.88 -31.00 8.18
N ALA A 212 9.94 -30.22 7.99
CA ALA A 212 9.87 -28.97 7.23
C ALA A 212 9.30 -29.24 5.84
N LYS A 213 9.90 -30.22 5.13
CA LYS A 213 9.43 -30.71 3.84
C LYS A 213 7.96 -31.13 3.85
N GLU A 214 7.56 -32.05 4.75
CA GLU A 214 6.17 -32.52 4.86
C GLU A 214 5.20 -31.36 5.10
N THR A 215 5.62 -30.36 5.87
CA THR A 215 4.79 -29.19 6.21
C THR A 215 4.69 -28.18 5.06
N TYR A 216 5.76 -27.96 4.28
CA TYR A 216 5.67 -27.19 3.02
C TYR A 216 4.79 -27.91 1.98
N GLU A 217 4.96 -29.22 1.78
CA GLU A 217 4.12 -30.03 0.89
C GLU A 217 2.63 -29.94 1.30
N LYS A 218 2.33 -30.00 2.61
CA LYS A 218 0.97 -29.78 3.18
C LYS A 218 0.47 -28.35 2.93
N SER A 219 1.32 -27.33 3.05
CA SER A 219 0.96 -25.92 2.81
C SER A 219 0.59 -25.68 1.35
N ILE A 220 1.45 -26.09 0.42
CA ILE A 220 1.24 -26.01 -1.03
C ILE A 220 -0.07 -26.72 -1.42
N ALA A 221 -0.26 -27.96 -0.96
CA ALA A 221 -1.48 -28.73 -1.25
C ALA A 221 -2.75 -28.04 -0.72
N THR A 222 -2.67 -27.37 0.44
CA THR A 222 -3.79 -26.63 1.04
C THR A 222 -4.17 -25.41 0.19
N ILE A 223 -3.20 -24.62 -0.26
CA ILE A 223 -3.43 -23.44 -1.12
C ILE A 223 -3.96 -23.86 -2.50
N GLN A 224 -3.43 -24.94 -3.07
CA GLN A 224 -3.93 -25.47 -4.34
C GLN A 224 -5.37 -26.01 -4.20
N ALA A 225 -5.71 -26.63 -3.07
CA ALA A 225 -7.05 -27.18 -2.82
C ALA A 225 -8.13 -26.11 -2.60
N SER A 226 -7.79 -24.90 -2.12
CA SER A 226 -8.74 -23.78 -2.07
C SER A 226 -8.99 -23.13 -3.45
N GLY A 227 -8.26 -23.56 -4.49
CA GLY A 227 -8.45 -23.10 -5.88
C GLY A 227 -7.91 -21.70 -6.15
N VAL A 228 -7.15 -21.11 -5.22
CA VAL A 228 -6.70 -19.72 -5.29
C VAL A 228 -5.44 -19.64 -6.15
N LYS A 229 -5.50 -18.88 -7.23
CA LYS A 229 -4.41 -18.76 -8.22
C LYS A 229 -3.29 -17.80 -7.76
N GLY A 230 -2.49 -18.23 -6.79
CA GLY A 230 -1.07 -17.86 -6.65
C GLY A 230 -0.68 -16.40 -6.33
N GLY A 231 -1.57 -15.42 -6.49
CA GLY A 231 -1.33 -14.03 -6.09
C GLY A 231 -1.30 -13.84 -4.56
N PRO A 232 -1.16 -12.60 -4.07
CA PRO A 232 -1.21 -12.28 -2.63
C PRO A 232 -2.40 -12.94 -1.90
N ASP A 233 -3.58 -12.93 -2.53
CA ASP A 233 -4.84 -13.49 -2.04
C ASP A 233 -4.78 -15.01 -1.74
N ALA A 234 -3.77 -15.72 -2.26
CA ALA A 234 -3.54 -17.15 -2.01
C ALA A 234 -3.17 -17.47 -0.55
N ALA A 235 -2.64 -16.50 0.20
CA ALA A 235 -2.45 -16.62 1.65
C ALA A 235 -3.77 -16.50 2.44
N GLU A 236 -4.79 -15.86 1.86
CA GLU A 236 -6.02 -15.45 2.56
C GLU A 236 -7.18 -16.45 2.36
N ALA A 237 -7.42 -16.88 1.12
CA ALA A 237 -8.64 -17.61 0.75
C ALA A 237 -8.60 -19.14 1.04
N ALA A 238 -7.65 -19.59 1.88
CA ALA A 238 -7.67 -20.92 2.51
C ALA A 238 -8.48 -20.99 3.82
N THR A 239 -9.38 -20.02 4.06
CA THR A 239 -10.27 -19.97 5.23
C THR A 239 -11.74 -20.05 4.79
N PRO A 240 -12.61 -20.79 5.51
CA PRO A 240 -14.04 -20.81 5.20
C PRO A 240 -14.66 -19.40 5.38
N ALA A 241 -15.63 -19.08 4.54
CA ALA A 241 -16.07 -17.70 4.29
C ALA A 241 -16.42 -16.89 5.55
N GLY A 242 -15.68 -15.80 5.74
CA GLY A 242 -15.85 -14.80 6.79
C GLY A 242 -14.81 -13.70 6.62
N GLU A 243 -15.23 -12.45 6.84
CA GLU A 243 -14.35 -11.27 6.76
C GLU A 243 -13.25 -11.37 7.83
N GLY A 244 -11.96 -11.24 7.51
CA GLY A 244 -11.32 -11.04 6.19
C GLY A 244 -9.84 -10.71 6.37
N SER A 245 -9.09 -10.57 5.27
CA SER A 245 -7.71 -10.01 5.12
C SER A 245 -6.47 -10.99 5.09
N SER A 246 -5.18 -10.54 5.10
CA SER A 246 -3.96 -11.35 4.84
C SER A 246 -2.74 -11.17 5.82
N ALA A 247 -2.36 -12.15 6.65
CA ALA A 247 -1.27 -11.99 7.66
C ALA A 247 0.17 -12.08 7.06
N ALA A 248 1.09 -11.22 7.50
CA ALA A 248 2.31 -10.91 6.74
C ALA A 248 3.58 -11.74 7.07
N ALA A 249 4.45 -11.85 6.06
CA ALA A 249 5.91 -12.05 6.14
C ALA A 249 6.40 -13.02 7.23
N VAL A 250 6.06 -14.29 7.10
CA VAL A 250 6.47 -15.32 8.05
C VAL A 250 7.92 -15.75 7.79
N GLY A 251 8.88 -15.04 8.40
CA GLY A 251 10.16 -15.64 8.80
C GLY A 251 11.30 -15.71 7.78
N GLY A 252 11.53 -14.66 6.98
CA GLY A 252 12.73 -14.56 6.14
C GLY A 252 12.99 -13.13 5.67
N ALA A 253 14.26 -12.79 5.41
CA ALA A 253 14.65 -11.54 4.75
C ALA A 253 14.78 -11.73 3.21
N ASP A 254 14.00 -12.67 2.68
CA ASP A 254 14.07 -13.17 1.31
C ASP A 254 12.79 -12.77 0.55
N ASN A 255 12.96 -12.28 -0.68
CA ASN A 255 12.00 -11.41 -1.38
C ASN A 255 10.79 -12.15 -2.00
N HIS A 256 10.05 -12.93 -1.21
CA HIS A 256 8.92 -13.72 -1.71
C HIS A 256 7.59 -12.97 -1.65
N ASN A 257 6.80 -13.05 -2.72
CA ASN A 257 5.58 -12.27 -2.97
C ASN A 257 4.32 -12.95 -2.37
N SER A 258 4.31 -14.28 -2.22
CA SER A 258 3.20 -15.01 -1.60
C SER A 258 3.65 -16.20 -0.73
N THR A 259 2.77 -16.65 0.17
CA THR A 259 2.97 -17.87 0.98
C THR A 259 3.15 -19.13 0.11
N LEU A 260 2.51 -19.18 -1.07
CA LEU A 260 2.65 -20.31 -1.99
C LEU A 260 4.04 -20.34 -2.63
N GLU A 261 4.52 -19.18 -3.07
CA GLU A 261 5.85 -19.01 -3.67
C GLU A 261 6.96 -19.32 -2.65
N ASN A 262 6.86 -18.77 -1.44
CA ASN A 262 7.81 -19.05 -0.37
C ASN A 262 7.84 -20.56 -0.04
N ALA A 263 6.68 -21.21 0.10
CA ALA A 263 6.61 -22.65 0.32
C ALA A 263 7.28 -23.46 -0.81
N HIS A 264 7.07 -23.07 -2.08
CA HIS A 264 7.77 -23.68 -3.22
C HIS A 264 9.29 -23.43 -3.18
N TYR A 265 9.74 -22.21 -2.90
CA TYR A 265 11.16 -21.86 -2.83
C TYR A 265 11.91 -22.65 -1.74
N HIS A 266 11.40 -22.66 -0.51
CA HIS A 266 12.04 -23.40 0.59
C HIS A 266 11.93 -24.92 0.42
N LEU A 267 10.82 -25.44 -0.12
CA LEU A 267 10.74 -26.85 -0.53
C LEU A 267 11.81 -27.19 -1.59
N GLY A 268 12.03 -26.28 -2.56
CA GLY A 268 13.12 -26.35 -3.52
C GLY A 268 14.50 -26.44 -2.86
N LEU A 269 14.79 -25.54 -1.91
CA LEU A 269 16.05 -25.52 -1.14
C LEU A 269 16.28 -26.84 -0.38
N LEU A 270 15.27 -27.38 0.29
CA LEU A 270 15.36 -28.69 0.98
C LEU A 270 15.64 -29.82 -0.02
N LEU A 271 14.98 -29.80 -1.19
CA LEU A 271 15.12 -30.82 -2.22
C LEU A 271 16.45 -30.76 -2.98
N LEU A 272 17.16 -29.63 -3.03
CA LEU A 272 18.47 -29.49 -3.72
C LEU A 272 19.45 -30.62 -3.38
N SER A 273 19.44 -31.06 -2.11
CA SER A 273 20.35 -32.07 -1.58
C SER A 273 19.93 -33.53 -1.85
N THR A 274 18.69 -33.76 -2.30
CA THR A 274 18.10 -35.11 -2.40
C THR A 274 17.51 -35.44 -3.78
N ASP A 275 16.88 -34.46 -4.45
CA ASP A 275 16.27 -34.60 -5.78
C ASP A 275 16.36 -33.26 -6.53
N LYS A 276 17.50 -33.04 -7.23
CA LYS A 276 17.75 -31.82 -8.03
C LYS A 276 16.63 -31.55 -9.05
N LYS A 277 15.93 -32.58 -9.55
CA LYS A 277 14.86 -32.41 -10.53
C LYS A 277 13.58 -31.88 -9.90
N LYS A 278 13.20 -32.37 -8.73
CA LYS A 278 12.08 -31.78 -7.98
C LYS A 278 12.42 -30.39 -7.48
N ALA A 279 13.63 -30.18 -6.96
CA ALA A 279 14.10 -28.85 -6.58
C ALA A 279 13.91 -27.83 -7.72
N GLN A 280 14.34 -28.17 -8.93
CA GLN A 280 14.10 -27.36 -10.12
C GLN A 280 12.61 -27.09 -10.38
N ALA A 281 11.75 -28.11 -10.30
CA ALA A 281 10.32 -27.95 -10.51
C ALA A 281 9.63 -27.04 -9.48
N GLU A 282 10.06 -27.08 -8.21
CA GLU A 282 9.54 -26.18 -7.17
C GLU A 282 10.03 -24.73 -7.41
N PHE A 283 11.30 -24.51 -7.78
CA PHE A 283 11.77 -23.17 -8.16
C PHE A 283 11.11 -22.65 -9.44
N GLU A 284 10.81 -23.53 -10.41
CA GLU A 284 10.02 -23.18 -11.61
C GLU A 284 8.56 -22.83 -11.25
N ALA A 285 7.99 -23.42 -10.19
CA ALA A 285 6.68 -23.04 -9.66
C ALA A 285 6.74 -21.68 -8.95
N ALA A 286 7.75 -21.43 -8.11
CA ALA A 286 7.98 -20.12 -7.48
C ALA A 286 8.18 -19.01 -8.55
N ALA A 287 8.95 -19.28 -9.61
CA ALA A 287 9.19 -18.35 -10.71
C ALA A 287 7.93 -18.04 -11.57
N GLN A 288 6.86 -18.85 -11.46
CA GLN A 288 5.56 -18.55 -12.07
C GLN A 288 4.70 -17.62 -11.19
N LEU A 289 5.05 -17.47 -9.90
CA LEU A 289 4.33 -16.69 -8.91
C LEU A 289 4.97 -15.30 -8.71
N ASP A 290 6.30 -15.24 -8.62
CA ASP A 290 7.07 -14.01 -8.84
C ASP A 290 8.17 -14.24 -9.92
N PRO A 291 7.87 -13.94 -11.20
CA PRO A 291 8.88 -13.95 -12.28
C PRO A 291 9.99 -12.89 -12.11
N ASN A 292 9.92 -12.03 -11.10
CA ASN A 292 10.90 -11.00 -10.82
C ASN A 292 11.87 -11.34 -9.69
N ASP A 293 11.52 -12.22 -8.75
CA ASP A 293 12.34 -12.56 -7.58
C ASP A 293 13.80 -12.91 -7.94
N PRO A 294 14.81 -12.20 -7.40
CA PRO A 294 16.21 -12.52 -7.61
C PRO A 294 16.65 -13.83 -6.93
N ALA A 295 16.02 -14.30 -5.86
CA ALA A 295 16.46 -15.49 -5.12
C ALA A 295 16.16 -16.78 -5.91
N VAL A 296 14.91 -16.98 -6.32
CA VAL A 296 14.49 -18.07 -7.22
C VAL A 296 15.29 -18.06 -8.52
N LYS A 297 15.55 -16.87 -9.11
CA LYS A 297 16.42 -16.75 -10.29
C LYS A 297 17.84 -17.24 -10.02
N ALA A 298 18.44 -16.83 -8.89
CA ALA A 298 19.79 -17.24 -8.53
C ALA A 298 19.90 -18.76 -8.34
N GLU A 299 18.89 -19.43 -7.77
CA GLU A 299 18.88 -20.89 -7.69
C GLU A 299 18.67 -21.54 -9.07
N LEU A 300 17.72 -21.05 -9.89
CA LEU A 300 17.49 -21.58 -11.25
C LEU A 300 18.72 -21.49 -12.16
N GLU A 301 19.54 -20.44 -12.06
CA GLU A 301 20.80 -20.35 -12.81
C GLU A 301 21.84 -21.39 -12.33
N LYS A 302 21.90 -21.71 -11.03
CA LYS A 302 22.81 -22.76 -10.49
C LYS A 302 22.39 -24.19 -10.89
N LEU A 303 21.17 -24.38 -11.38
CA LEU A 303 20.64 -25.70 -11.73
C LEU A 303 20.97 -26.13 -13.17
N LYS A 304 21.40 -25.20 -14.02
CA LYS A 304 21.79 -25.45 -15.42
C LYS A 304 23.11 -26.24 -15.56
#